data_AF-A0A7R9PUW7-F1
#
_entry.id   AF-A0A7R9PUW7-F1
#
_cell.length_a   1.000
_cell.length_b   1.000
_cell.length_c   1.000
_cell.angle_alpha   90.00
_cell.angle_beta   90.00
_cell.angle_gamma   90.00
#
_symmetry.space_group_name_H-M   'P 1'
#
loop_
_entity.id
_entity.type
_entity.pdbx_description
1 polymer ?
#
loop_
_entity_poly.entity_id
_entity_poly.type
_entity_poly.pdbx_seq_one_letter_code
_entity_poly.pdbx_strand_id
1 'polypeptide(L)'
;DHYKRQSYKRVIGVLLGKIEKSQIIVTNSLAVPFEESENQFFLDTSGPQMYKTDLKITKTIGLFCDTPILAIINVHLESDDIPVQAFKLGVDESLNHLNVVIGADENEEVGVEHLLRNIKSGTGTTLMDKLNNIKNSLIKYSSSLGNIIRYLMEIEDGRESNQEILKVLQKIINGIPKLGEDVEMQEIYGVELINTVKCSEIAILLVLIIEIFHLMNNKVYNPIKKRYDTIFLDSDQLILSFQNFTKNNSR
;
A
#
# COMPACT_ATOMS: atom_id res chain seq x y z
N ASP A 1 1.70 3.50 22.05
CA ASP A 1 1.56 3.38 23.52
C ASP A 1 2.42 4.39 24.26
N HIS A 2 3.75 4.38 24.07
CA HIS A 2 4.67 5.31 24.74
C HIS A 2 4.30 6.81 24.57
N TYR A 3 3.91 7.23 23.37
CA TYR A 3 3.41 8.59 23.11
C TYR A 3 2.18 8.96 23.96
N LYS A 4 1.29 8.01 24.27
CA LYS A 4 0.10 8.27 25.11
C LYS A 4 0.43 8.31 26.61
N ARG A 5 1.56 7.73 27.03
CA ARG A 5 1.99 7.67 28.44
C ARG A 5 2.80 8.89 28.88
N GLN A 6 3.28 9.69 27.95
CA GLN A 6 4.12 10.86 28.22
C GLN A 6 3.53 12.12 27.61
N SER A 7 3.68 13.26 28.28
CA SER A 7 3.16 14.56 27.83
C SER A 7 4.13 15.33 26.91
N TYR A 8 5.22 14.69 26.49
CA TYR A 8 6.26 15.34 25.68
C TYR A 8 5.87 15.38 24.20
N LYS A 9 6.31 16.43 23.49
CA LYS A 9 6.08 16.60 22.04
C LYS A 9 6.68 15.46 21.20
N ARG A 10 7.72 14.79 21.71
CA ARG A 10 8.45 13.71 21.04
C ARG A 10 8.88 12.66 22.05
N VAL A 11 8.83 11.39 21.65
CA VAL A 11 9.32 10.25 22.45
C VAL A 11 10.45 9.57 21.67
N ILE A 12 11.51 9.19 22.37
CA ILE A 12 12.62 8.42 21.81
C ILE A 12 12.61 7.02 22.39
N GLY A 13 13.02 6.04 21.60
CA GLY A 13 13.19 4.66 22.03
C GLY A 13 14.33 3.98 21.31
N VAL A 14 14.76 2.85 21.86
CA VAL A 14 15.74 1.96 21.25
C VAL A 14 14.99 0.85 20.51
N LEU A 15 15.37 0.64 19.26
CA LEU A 15 14.87 -0.47 18.45
C LEU A 15 15.75 -1.70 18.66
N LEU A 16 15.11 -2.84 18.84
CA LEU A 16 15.74 -4.14 18.99
C LEU A 16 15.31 -5.02 17.82
N GLY A 17 16.27 -5.74 17.26
CA GLY A 17 16.05 -6.54 16.07
C GLY A 17 17.26 -7.37 15.70
N LYS A 18 17.16 -8.02 14.55
CA LYS A 18 18.22 -8.85 13.99
C LYS A 18 18.49 -8.45 12.54
N ILE A 19 19.72 -8.69 12.09
CA ILE A 19 20.13 -8.50 10.70
C ILE A 19 20.24 -9.88 10.08
N GLU A 20 19.42 -10.17 9.06
CA GLU A 20 19.42 -11.44 8.34
C GLU A 20 19.53 -11.20 6.85
N LYS A 21 20.53 -11.82 6.18
CA LYS A 21 20.67 -11.84 4.70
C LYS A 21 20.42 -10.48 4.03
N SER A 22 20.95 -9.40 4.59
CA SER A 22 20.80 -8.00 4.13
C SER A 22 19.48 -7.29 4.44
N GLN A 23 18.62 -7.88 5.28
CA GLN A 23 17.41 -7.23 5.81
C GLN A 23 17.58 -6.94 7.30
N ILE A 24 17.12 -5.78 7.73
CA ILE A 24 17.01 -5.43 9.14
C ILE A 24 15.59 -5.73 9.58
N ILE A 25 15.43 -6.66 10.50
CA ILE A 25 14.14 -7.07 11.05
C ILE A 25 14.05 -6.50 12.46
N VAL A 26 13.15 -5.55 12.66
CA VAL A 26 12.86 -4.95 13.97
C VAL A 26 11.80 -5.81 14.65
N THR A 27 12.10 -6.34 15.83
CA THR A 27 11.21 -7.24 16.58
C THR A 27 10.63 -6.59 17.82
N ASN A 28 11.33 -5.62 18.41
CA ASN A 28 10.87 -4.97 19.63
C ASN A 28 11.38 -3.53 19.72
N SER A 29 10.75 -2.72 20.58
CA SER A 29 11.21 -1.37 20.89
C SER A 29 10.97 -1.03 22.36
N LEU A 30 11.87 -0.26 22.95
CA LEU A 30 11.77 0.20 24.33
C LEU A 30 11.89 1.72 24.36
N ALA A 31 10.93 2.40 24.98
CA ALA A 31 11.04 3.84 25.18
C ALA A 31 12.11 4.19 26.20
N VAL A 32 12.85 5.26 25.91
CA VAL A 32 13.87 5.82 26.80
C VAL A 32 13.36 7.19 27.25
N PRO A 33 13.40 7.49 28.57
CA PRO A 33 13.10 8.84 29.05
C PRO A 33 14.06 9.84 28.39
N PHE A 34 13.50 10.80 27.67
CA PHE A 34 14.27 11.80 26.92
C PHE A 34 13.56 13.14 26.98
N GLU A 35 14.30 14.20 27.27
CA GLU A 35 13.82 15.58 27.25
C GLU A 35 14.65 16.38 26.24
N GLU A 36 13.97 17.02 25.29
CA GLU A 36 14.60 17.90 24.31
C GLU A 36 14.49 19.35 24.80
N SER A 37 15.61 20.06 24.92
CA SER A 37 15.59 21.48 25.27
C SER A 37 15.09 22.32 24.08
N GLU A 38 14.08 23.16 24.28
CA GLU A 38 13.40 23.93 23.22
C GLU A 38 14.26 25.02 22.54
N ASN A 39 15.50 25.26 22.98
CA ASN A 39 16.30 26.44 22.60
C ASN A 39 17.07 26.37 21.27
N GLN A 40 16.72 25.49 20.32
CA GLN A 40 17.25 25.57 18.96
C GLN A 40 16.18 26.08 18.01
N PHE A 41 16.13 27.41 17.87
CA PHE A 41 15.35 28.13 16.86
C PHE A 41 15.68 27.58 15.46
N PHE A 42 14.80 26.72 14.93
CA PHE A 42 14.70 26.50 13.51
C PHE A 42 13.24 26.64 13.10
N LEU A 43 13.07 27.48 12.09
CA LEU A 43 11.83 27.99 11.53
C LEU A 43 10.83 26.86 11.25
N ASP A 44 9.58 27.13 11.61
CA ASP A 44 8.38 26.32 11.46
C ASP A 44 8.27 25.67 10.07
N THR A 45 8.22 24.33 10.01
CA THR A 45 7.42 23.62 9.01
C THR A 45 6.82 22.37 9.67
N SER A 46 5.50 22.24 9.60
CA SER A 46 4.71 21.19 10.23
C SER A 46 4.95 19.82 9.60
N GLY A 47 5.21 18.80 10.44
CA GLY A 47 5.28 17.39 10.06
C GLY A 47 6.29 16.57 10.89
N PRO A 48 6.34 15.23 10.74
CA PRO A 48 7.30 14.32 11.38
C PRO A 48 8.70 14.52 10.79
N GLN A 49 9.32 15.66 11.10
CA GLN A 49 10.54 16.10 10.47
C GLN A 49 11.78 15.65 11.25
N MET A 50 12.85 15.38 10.50
CA MET A 50 14.17 15.18 11.09
C MET A 50 14.65 16.44 11.79
N TYR A 51 15.08 16.28 13.04
CA TYR A 51 15.75 17.34 13.79
C TYR A 51 17.27 17.21 13.65
N LYS A 52 17.99 18.32 13.75
CA LYS A 52 19.47 18.31 13.79
C LYS A 52 20.01 17.49 14.97
N THR A 53 19.24 17.39 16.05
CA THR A 53 19.52 16.54 17.21
C THR A 53 19.61 15.06 16.83
N ASP A 54 18.85 14.62 15.82
CA ASP A 54 18.73 13.21 15.42
C ASP A 54 20.04 12.66 14.89
N LEU A 55 20.78 13.47 14.14
CA LEU A 55 22.11 13.11 13.66
C LEU A 55 23.06 12.90 14.85
N LYS A 56 23.02 13.77 15.86
CA LYS A 56 23.87 13.65 17.06
C LYS A 56 23.53 12.41 17.87
N ILE A 57 22.23 12.15 18.07
CA ILE A 57 21.75 10.97 18.78
C ILE A 57 22.19 9.71 18.04
N THR A 58 21.99 9.65 16.73
CA THR A 58 22.36 8.50 15.89
C THR A 58 23.86 8.24 15.93
N LYS A 59 24.70 9.29 15.87
CA LYS A 59 26.17 9.16 16.03
C LYS A 59 26.56 8.62 17.41
N THR A 60 25.89 9.08 18.46
CA THR A 60 26.16 8.62 19.84
C THR A 60 25.80 7.15 20.01
N ILE A 61 24.68 6.72 19.42
CA ILE A 61 24.28 5.29 19.39
C ILE A 61 25.25 4.45 18.56
N GLY A 62 25.87 5.03 17.52
CA GLY A 62 26.92 4.38 16.74
C GLY A 62 28.15 3.96 17.55
N LEU A 63 28.35 4.46 18.78
CA LEU A 63 29.39 3.97 19.68
C LEU A 63 29.08 2.61 20.30
N PHE A 64 27.79 2.22 20.32
CA PHE A 64 27.30 1.00 20.94
C PHE A 64 26.84 -0.05 19.93
N CYS A 65 26.69 0.33 18.65
CA CYS A 65 26.19 -0.54 17.58
C CYS A 65 26.90 -0.21 16.26
N ASP A 66 27.37 -1.23 15.56
CA ASP A 66 28.09 -1.10 14.28
C ASP A 66 27.24 -0.48 13.17
N THR A 67 25.91 -0.63 13.24
CA THR A 67 24.98 -0.11 12.24
C THR A 67 23.79 0.61 12.90
N PRO A 68 23.94 1.88 13.30
CA PRO A 68 22.84 2.64 13.88
C PRO A 68 21.81 2.99 12.79
N ILE A 69 20.55 2.73 13.09
CA ILE A 69 19.40 3.01 12.23
C ILE A 69 18.45 3.90 12.99
N LEU A 70 18.00 4.97 12.32
CA LEU A 70 17.01 5.89 12.85
C LEU A 70 15.67 5.61 12.17
N ALA A 71 14.64 5.30 12.95
CA ALA A 71 13.27 5.22 12.43
C ALA A 71 12.43 6.37 13.02
N ILE A 72 11.80 7.14 12.12
CA ILE A 72 10.86 8.19 12.46
C ILE A 72 9.46 7.63 12.24
N ILE A 73 8.68 7.57 13.32
CA ILE A 73 7.31 7.06 13.31
C ILE A 73 6.36 8.22 13.49
N ASN A 74 5.52 8.46 12.48
CA ASN A 74 4.44 9.42 12.58
C ASN A 74 3.21 8.78 13.25
N VAL A 75 2.82 9.31 14.39
CA VAL A 75 1.64 8.86 15.15
C VAL A 75 0.36 9.52 14.64
N HIS A 76 0.48 10.68 14.01
CA HIS A 76 -0.65 11.43 13.45
C HIS A 76 -0.66 11.24 11.93
N LEU A 77 -1.29 10.15 11.50
CA LEU A 77 -1.44 9.83 10.08
C LEU A 77 -2.53 10.72 9.48
N GLU A 78 -2.13 11.62 8.57
CA GLU A 78 -3.05 12.39 7.71
C GLU A 78 -3.32 11.68 6.38
N SER A 79 -2.52 10.66 6.02
CA SER A 79 -2.63 9.88 4.79
C SER A 79 -2.50 8.37 5.04
N ASP A 80 -2.96 7.56 4.08
CA ASP A 80 -2.84 6.09 4.07
C ASP A 80 -1.39 5.59 3.80
N ASP A 81 -0.37 6.43 4.03
CA ASP A 81 1.02 6.04 3.81
C ASP A 81 1.58 5.24 4.99
N ILE A 82 2.68 4.52 4.73
CA ILE A 82 3.44 3.85 5.77
C ILE A 82 3.89 4.91 6.79
N PRO A 83 3.48 4.83 8.08
CA PRO A 83 3.81 5.84 9.09
C PRO A 83 5.30 5.91 9.45
N VAL A 84 6.13 5.05 8.87
CA VAL A 84 7.52 4.83 9.28
C VAL A 84 8.47 5.22 8.17
N GLN A 85 9.41 6.10 8.49
CA GLN A 85 10.56 6.40 7.66
C GLN A 85 11.82 5.90 8.36
N ALA A 86 12.69 5.19 7.65
CA ALA A 86 13.94 4.68 8.22
C ALA A 86 15.15 5.26 7.50
N PHE A 87 16.23 5.45 8.25
CA PHE A 87 17.45 6.07 7.79
C PHE A 87 18.67 5.36 8.35
N LYS A 88 19.71 5.23 7.52
CA LYS A 88 21.01 4.68 7.89
C LYS A 88 22.05 5.78 7.90
N LEU A 89 22.92 5.77 8.91
CA LEU A 89 24.08 6.65 8.95
C LEU A 89 25.08 6.27 7.83
N GLY A 90 25.30 7.18 6.90
CA GLY A 90 26.29 7.09 5.84
C GLY A 90 27.70 7.44 6.31
N VAL A 91 28.69 7.12 5.47
CA VAL A 91 30.12 7.40 5.74
C VAL A 91 30.41 8.90 5.71
N ASP A 92 29.64 9.64 4.93
CA ASP A 92 29.62 11.09 4.76
C ASP A 92 28.87 11.82 5.89
N GLU A 93 28.52 11.13 6.98
CA GLU A 93 27.71 11.65 8.08
C GLU A 93 26.31 12.13 7.65
N SER A 94 25.81 11.68 6.51
CA SER A 94 24.44 11.91 6.06
C SER A 94 23.51 10.77 6.47
N LEU A 95 22.21 11.05 6.55
CA LEU A 95 21.18 10.06 6.85
C LEU A 95 20.50 9.62 5.56
N ASN A 96 20.86 8.42 5.10
CA ASN A 96 20.36 7.86 3.84
C ASN A 96 19.05 7.11 4.07
N HIS A 97 18.04 7.39 3.26
CA HIS A 97 16.75 6.70 3.32
C HIS A 97 16.89 5.19 3.10
N LEU A 98 16.16 4.42 3.90
CA LEU A 98 15.96 2.99 3.72
C LEU A 98 14.51 2.73 3.30
N ASN A 99 14.33 1.76 2.40
CA ASN A 99 13.00 1.25 2.08
C ASN A 99 12.45 0.50 3.30
N VAL A 100 11.25 0.87 3.72
CA VAL A 100 10.56 0.26 4.86
C VAL A 100 9.36 -0.53 4.36
N VAL A 101 9.22 -1.75 4.85
CA VAL A 101 8.04 -2.58 4.66
C VAL A 101 7.55 -2.99 6.04
N ILE A 102 6.27 -2.80 6.31
CA ILE A 102 5.64 -3.30 7.53
C ILE A 102 5.29 -4.77 7.28
N GLY A 103 5.95 -5.66 8.01
CA GLY A 103 5.61 -7.08 8.08
C GLY A 103 5.12 -7.45 9.48
N ALA A 104 4.61 -8.66 9.62
CA ALA A 104 4.21 -9.27 10.87
C ALA A 104 4.67 -10.73 10.90
N ASP A 105 4.97 -11.26 12.07
CA ASP A 105 5.15 -12.70 12.28
C ASP A 105 3.78 -13.41 12.35
N GLU A 106 3.72 -14.73 12.21
CA GLU A 106 2.45 -15.49 12.19
C GLU A 106 1.57 -15.18 13.41
N ASN A 107 2.19 -15.10 14.60
CA ASN A 107 1.50 -14.78 15.84
C ASN A 107 0.94 -13.33 15.85
N GLU A 108 1.68 -12.39 15.27
CA GLU A 108 1.27 -10.98 15.18
C GLU A 108 0.18 -10.78 14.13
N GLU A 109 0.29 -11.45 12.99
CA GLU A 109 -0.69 -11.40 11.91
C GLU A 109 -2.07 -11.86 12.39
N VAL A 110 -2.12 -13.00 13.08
CA VAL A 110 -3.36 -13.49 13.70
C VAL A 110 -3.92 -12.48 14.70
N GLY A 111 -3.07 -11.88 15.54
CA GLY A 111 -3.49 -10.85 16.49
C GLY A 111 -4.07 -9.60 15.80
N VAL A 112 -3.42 -9.11 14.75
CA VAL A 112 -3.86 -7.95 13.97
C VAL A 112 -5.15 -8.26 13.22
N GLU A 113 -5.28 -9.44 12.60
CA GLU A 113 -6.48 -9.85 11.90
C GLU A 113 -7.70 -9.90 12.84
N HIS A 114 -7.52 -10.44 14.05
CA HIS A 114 -8.58 -10.45 15.06
C HIS A 114 -9.02 -9.04 15.45
N LEU A 115 -8.10 -8.10 15.60
CA LEU A 115 -8.42 -6.68 15.87
C LEU A 115 -9.14 -6.02 14.69
N LEU A 116 -8.75 -6.37 13.46
CA LEU A 116 -9.30 -5.79 12.24
C LEU A 116 -10.63 -6.41 11.81
N ARG A 117 -11.05 -7.56 12.36
CA ARG A 117 -12.31 -8.21 12.02
C ARG A 117 -13.55 -7.32 12.21
N ASN A 118 -13.50 -6.41 13.17
CA ASN A 118 -14.59 -5.46 13.46
C ASN A 118 -14.57 -4.21 12.56
N ILE A 119 -13.46 -3.95 11.86
CA ILE A 119 -13.25 -2.76 11.01
C ILE A 119 -13.31 -3.14 9.53
N LYS A 120 -12.79 -4.31 9.15
CA LYS A 120 -12.90 -4.89 7.80
C LYS A 120 -14.23 -5.64 7.68
N SER A 121 -15.31 -4.90 7.53
CA SER A 121 -16.60 -5.46 7.13
C SER A 121 -16.58 -5.82 5.64
N GLY A 122 -16.08 -7.01 5.29
CA GLY A 122 -16.27 -7.59 3.96
C GLY A 122 -15.11 -8.46 3.48
N THR A 123 -15.40 -9.74 3.25
CA THR A 123 -14.53 -10.64 2.48
C THR A 123 -14.50 -10.19 1.01
N GLY A 124 -13.36 -9.68 0.56
CA GLY A 124 -13.04 -9.50 -0.86
C GLY A 124 -12.68 -8.07 -1.21
N THR A 125 -11.50 -7.86 -1.80
CA THR A 125 -11.10 -6.59 -2.43
C THR A 125 -12.10 -6.26 -3.53
N THR A 126 -12.91 -5.25 -3.31
CA THR A 126 -13.94 -4.81 -4.24
C THR A 126 -13.34 -4.01 -5.39
N LEU A 127 -14.05 -3.91 -6.52
CA LEU A 127 -13.76 -2.93 -7.57
C LEU A 127 -13.62 -1.52 -7.00
N MET A 128 -14.38 -1.22 -5.94
CA MET A 128 -14.32 0.05 -5.23
C MET A 128 -12.96 0.30 -4.57
N ASP A 129 -12.33 -0.74 -3.98
CA ASP A 129 -11.00 -0.62 -3.39
C ASP A 129 -9.94 -0.33 -4.47
N LYS A 130 -10.02 -0.99 -5.62
CA LYS A 130 -9.14 -0.70 -6.76
C LYS A 130 -9.32 0.73 -7.27
N LEU A 131 -10.57 1.19 -7.38
CA LEU A 131 -10.89 2.55 -7.82
C LEU A 131 -10.35 3.59 -6.82
N ASN A 132 -10.57 3.36 -5.53
CA ASN A 132 -10.04 4.22 -4.46
C ASN A 132 -8.50 4.25 -4.47
N ASN A 133 -7.84 3.11 -4.71
CA ASN A 133 -6.39 3.05 -4.84
C ASN A 133 -5.89 3.91 -6.01
N ILE A 134 -6.53 3.82 -7.18
CA ILE A 134 -6.18 4.65 -8.35
C ILE A 134 -6.37 6.13 -8.03
N LYS A 135 -7.53 6.49 -7.45
CA LYS A 135 -7.83 7.87 -7.05
C LYS A 135 -6.79 8.43 -6.08
N ASN A 136 -6.48 7.68 -5.01
CA ASN A 136 -5.52 8.12 -4.00
C ASN A 136 -4.10 8.22 -4.58
N SER A 137 -3.73 7.30 -5.48
CA SER A 137 -2.43 7.36 -6.18
C SER A 137 -2.31 8.60 -7.07
N LEU A 138 -3.38 8.99 -7.77
CA LEU A 138 -3.40 10.22 -8.59
C LEU A 138 -3.27 11.49 -7.75
N ILE A 139 -3.96 11.54 -6.59
CA ILE A 139 -3.85 12.67 -5.66
C ILE A 139 -2.40 12.79 -5.14
N LYS A 140 -1.79 11.67 -4.72
CA LYS A 140 -0.39 11.64 -4.27
C LYS A 140 0.58 12.07 -5.38
N TYR A 141 0.36 11.60 -6.61
CA TYR A 141 1.15 12.01 -7.77
C TYR A 141 1.07 13.52 -8.01
N SER A 142 -0.14 14.09 -7.98
CA SER A 142 -0.35 15.54 -8.13
C SER A 142 0.34 16.35 -7.02
N SER A 143 0.23 15.92 -5.76
CA SER A 143 0.91 16.56 -4.64
C SER A 143 2.43 16.49 -4.78
N SER A 144 2.98 15.34 -5.20
CA SER A 144 4.41 15.17 -5.45
C SER A 144 4.91 16.09 -6.56
N LEU A 145 4.17 16.23 -7.66
CA LEU A 145 4.51 17.20 -8.71
C LEU A 145 4.48 18.64 -8.19
N GLY A 146 3.49 18.99 -7.36
CA GLY A 146 3.42 20.30 -6.71
C GLY A 146 4.66 20.60 -5.85
N ASN A 147 5.13 19.62 -5.08
CA ASN A 147 6.36 19.76 -4.29
C ASN A 147 7.61 19.95 -5.17
N ILE A 148 7.69 19.25 -6.30
CA ILE A 148 8.78 19.43 -7.28
C ILE A 148 8.75 20.84 -7.86
N ILE A 149 7.57 21.32 -8.28
CA ILE A 149 7.41 22.69 -8.80
C ILE A 149 7.82 23.70 -7.75
N ARG A 150 7.35 23.56 -6.50
CA ARG A 150 7.73 24.46 -5.41
C ARG A 150 9.24 24.47 -5.17
N TYR A 151 9.90 23.31 -5.17
CA TYR A 151 11.35 23.22 -5.03
C TYR A 151 12.09 23.95 -6.17
N LEU A 152 11.61 23.82 -7.42
CA LEU A 152 12.21 24.52 -8.55
C LEU A 152 11.99 26.04 -8.47
N MET A 153 10.83 26.50 -8.00
CA MET A 153 10.56 27.92 -7.75
C MET A 153 11.49 28.48 -6.65
N GLU A 154 11.72 27.74 -5.56
CA GLU A 154 12.64 28.16 -4.52
C GLU A 154 14.09 28.29 -5.02
N ILE A 155 14.51 27.44 -5.97
CA ILE A 155 15.82 27.58 -6.63
C ILE A 155 15.89 28.84 -7.48
N GLU A 156 14.81 29.15 -8.22
CA GLU A 156 14.71 30.39 -9.01
C GLU A 156 14.79 31.64 -8.12
N ASP A 157 14.18 31.59 -6.93
CA ASP A 157 14.21 32.65 -5.92
C ASP A 157 15.57 32.78 -5.17
N GLY A 158 16.55 31.94 -5.51
CA GLY A 158 17.93 32.06 -5.02
C GLY A 158 18.36 31.03 -3.97
N ARG A 159 17.56 29.97 -3.72
CA ARG A 159 18.00 28.83 -2.88
C ARG A 159 19.11 28.05 -3.58
N GLU A 160 20.12 27.62 -2.82
CA GLU A 160 21.17 26.74 -3.34
C GLU A 160 20.58 25.43 -3.87
N SER A 161 20.91 25.09 -5.13
CA SER A 161 20.38 23.89 -5.77
C SER A 161 21.15 22.64 -5.35
N ASN A 162 20.41 21.62 -4.88
CA ASN A 162 21.00 20.30 -4.66
C ASN A 162 21.15 19.58 -6.02
N GLN A 163 22.41 19.36 -6.42
CA GLN A 163 22.77 18.72 -7.68
C GLN A 163 22.27 17.28 -7.80
N GLU A 164 22.11 16.55 -6.70
CA GLU A 164 21.57 15.19 -6.72
C GLU A 164 20.10 15.18 -7.10
N ILE A 165 19.32 16.11 -6.53
CA ILE A 165 17.90 16.26 -6.83
C ILE A 165 17.71 16.63 -8.30
N LEU A 166 18.51 17.57 -8.81
CA LEU A 166 18.46 17.95 -10.22
C LEU A 166 18.77 16.78 -11.17
N LYS A 167 19.76 15.94 -10.83
CA LYS A 167 20.07 14.73 -11.61
C LYS A 167 18.91 13.75 -11.64
N VAL A 168 18.23 13.54 -10.50
CA VAL A 168 17.04 12.68 -10.42
C VAL A 168 15.89 13.26 -11.24
N LEU A 169 15.62 14.57 -11.13
CA LEU A 169 14.59 15.23 -11.92
C LEU A 169 14.86 15.12 -13.42
N GLN A 170 16.11 15.28 -13.84
CA GLN A 170 16.48 15.11 -15.24
C GLN A 170 16.26 13.67 -15.73
N LYS A 171 16.58 12.66 -14.90
CA LYS A 171 16.25 11.25 -15.21
C LYS A 171 14.75 11.04 -15.35
N ILE A 172 13.93 11.63 -14.48
CA ILE A 172 12.47 11.54 -14.55
C ILE A 172 11.97 12.13 -15.87
N ILE A 173 12.38 13.35 -16.21
CA ILE A 173 11.96 14.02 -17.46
C ILE A 173 12.40 13.21 -18.68
N ASN A 174 13.61 12.67 -18.67
CA ASN A 174 14.11 11.82 -19.76
C ASN A 174 13.39 10.46 -19.84
N GLY A 175 12.85 9.97 -18.73
CA GLY A 175 12.08 8.73 -18.65
C GLY A 175 10.61 8.88 -19.02
N ILE A 176 10.13 10.11 -19.26
CA ILE A 176 8.78 10.32 -19.78
C ILE A 176 8.68 9.63 -21.15
N PRO A 177 7.69 8.76 -21.37
CA PRO A 177 7.53 8.05 -22.63
C PRO A 177 7.31 9.09 -23.74
N LYS A 178 8.28 9.19 -24.64
CA LYS A 178 8.15 10.01 -25.84
C LYS A 178 7.36 9.19 -26.84
N LEU A 179 6.19 9.70 -27.21
CA LEU A 179 5.42 9.14 -28.32
C LEU A 179 6.26 9.35 -29.58
N GLY A 180 6.78 8.25 -30.15
CA GLY A 180 7.49 8.31 -31.42
C GLY A 180 6.53 8.74 -32.52
N GLU A 181 7.04 9.47 -33.52
CA GLU A 181 6.23 9.92 -34.67
C GLU A 181 5.66 8.74 -35.49
N ASP A 182 6.24 7.53 -35.35
CA ASP A 182 5.87 6.32 -36.09
C ASP A 182 4.93 5.36 -35.34
N VAL A 183 4.40 5.73 -34.17
CA VAL A 183 3.45 4.88 -33.44
C VAL A 183 2.02 5.34 -33.69
N GLU A 184 1.27 4.57 -34.46
CA GLU A 184 -0.18 4.78 -34.65
C GLU A 184 -0.94 4.46 -33.35
N MET A 185 -0.95 5.41 -32.41
CA MET A 185 -1.67 5.29 -31.14
C MET A 185 -3.13 4.91 -31.33
N GLN A 186 -3.74 5.31 -32.44
CA GLN A 186 -5.11 4.95 -32.79
C GLN A 186 -5.30 3.43 -32.94
N GLU A 187 -4.34 2.73 -33.55
CA GLU A 187 -4.40 1.27 -33.68
C GLU A 187 -4.24 0.58 -32.32
N ILE A 188 -3.29 1.05 -31.50
CA ILE A 188 -3.06 0.48 -30.16
C ILE A 188 -4.28 0.65 -29.27
N TYR A 189 -4.84 1.87 -29.20
CA TYR A 189 -6.05 2.13 -28.43
C TYR A 189 -7.25 1.37 -29.00
N GLY A 190 -7.34 1.22 -30.32
CA GLY A 190 -8.37 0.44 -30.98
C GLY A 190 -8.33 -1.03 -30.56
N VAL A 191 -7.15 -1.66 -30.61
CA VAL A 191 -6.96 -3.05 -30.18
C VAL A 191 -7.30 -3.24 -28.70
N GLU A 192 -6.84 -2.34 -27.83
CA GLU A 192 -7.11 -2.44 -26.39
C GLU A 192 -8.61 -2.26 -26.07
N LEU A 193 -9.28 -1.33 -26.76
CA LEU A 193 -10.72 -1.13 -26.63
C LEU A 193 -11.49 -2.39 -27.08
N ILE A 194 -11.12 -2.96 -28.23
CA ILE A 194 -11.72 -4.19 -28.74
C ILE A 194 -11.56 -5.33 -27.74
N ASN A 195 -10.37 -5.52 -27.17
CA ASN A 195 -10.11 -6.55 -26.18
C ASN A 195 -10.97 -6.35 -24.91
N THR A 196 -11.07 -5.11 -24.44
CA THR A 196 -11.86 -4.77 -23.25
C THR A 196 -13.35 -5.03 -23.47
N VAL A 197 -13.89 -4.62 -24.62
CA VAL A 197 -15.30 -4.83 -24.98
C VAL A 197 -15.60 -6.34 -25.08
N LYS A 198 -14.77 -7.11 -25.77
CA LYS A 198 -14.95 -8.58 -25.89
C LYS A 198 -14.95 -9.28 -24.53
N CYS A 199 -14.01 -8.93 -23.65
CA CYS A 199 -13.98 -9.48 -22.29
C CYS A 199 -15.25 -9.13 -21.51
N SER A 200 -15.77 -7.91 -21.67
CA SER A 200 -17.02 -7.49 -21.01
C SER A 200 -18.25 -8.24 -21.53
N GLU A 201 -18.34 -8.51 -22.83
CA GLU A 201 -19.44 -9.28 -23.42
C GLU A 201 -19.49 -10.72 -22.88
N ILE A 202 -18.32 -11.37 -22.77
CA ILE A 202 -18.21 -12.72 -22.19
C ILE A 202 -18.62 -12.72 -20.71
N ALA A 203 -18.21 -11.70 -19.96
CA ALA A 203 -18.59 -11.59 -18.55
C ALA A 203 -20.11 -11.43 -18.38
N ILE A 204 -20.75 -10.59 -19.20
CA ILE A 204 -22.21 -10.41 -19.19
C ILE A 204 -22.92 -11.73 -19.52
N LEU A 205 -22.43 -12.47 -20.52
CA LEU A 205 -23.00 -13.78 -20.88
C LEU A 205 -22.92 -14.78 -19.72
N LEU A 206 -21.78 -14.83 -19.02
CA LEU A 206 -21.61 -15.71 -17.85
C LEU A 206 -22.55 -15.33 -16.72
N VAL A 207 -22.72 -14.03 -16.44
CA VAL A 207 -23.67 -13.54 -15.43
C VAL A 207 -25.10 -13.94 -15.79
N LEU A 208 -25.51 -13.78 -17.06
CA LEU A 208 -26.82 -14.20 -17.54
C LEU A 208 -27.05 -15.71 -17.38
N ILE A 209 -26.05 -16.52 -17.72
CA ILE A 209 -26.13 -17.98 -17.55
C ILE A 209 -26.31 -18.35 -16.08
N ILE A 210 -25.52 -17.75 -15.18
CA ILE A 210 -25.62 -17.97 -13.73
C ILE A 210 -27.02 -17.58 -13.22
N GLU A 211 -27.55 -16.44 -13.68
CA GLU A 211 -28.87 -15.95 -13.27
C GLU A 211 -30.00 -16.85 -13.79
N ILE A 212 -29.90 -17.35 -15.02
CA ILE A 212 -30.82 -18.36 -15.57
C ILE A 212 -30.77 -19.65 -14.74
N PHE A 213 -29.58 -20.15 -14.41
CA PHE A 213 -29.43 -21.33 -13.54
C PHE A 213 -30.05 -21.08 -12.16
N HIS A 214 -29.84 -19.90 -11.58
CA HIS A 214 -30.45 -19.53 -10.31
C HIS A 214 -31.98 -19.49 -10.40
N LEU A 215 -32.54 -18.96 -11.48
CA LEU A 215 -33.98 -18.92 -11.73
C LEU A 215 -34.57 -20.30 -11.98
N MET A 216 -33.87 -21.17 -12.73
CA MET A 216 -34.29 -22.56 -12.94
C MET A 216 -34.32 -23.33 -11.63
N ASN A 217 -33.25 -23.24 -10.84
CA ASN A 217 -33.18 -23.90 -9.53
C ASN A 217 -34.25 -23.35 -8.58
N ASN A 218 -34.47 -22.03 -8.54
CA ASN A 218 -35.54 -21.44 -7.74
C ASN A 218 -36.94 -21.87 -8.21
N LYS A 219 -37.19 -21.93 -9.53
CA LYS A 219 -38.48 -22.38 -10.09
C LYS A 219 -38.70 -23.88 -9.99
N VAL A 220 -37.66 -24.70 -9.83
CA VAL A 220 -37.78 -26.13 -9.52
C VAL A 220 -37.97 -26.34 -8.02
N TYR A 221 -37.25 -25.59 -7.18
CA TYR A 221 -37.39 -25.66 -5.72
C TYR A 221 -38.74 -25.13 -5.22
N ASN A 222 -39.24 -23.99 -5.71
CA ASN A 222 -40.51 -23.41 -5.22
C ASN A 222 -41.75 -24.31 -5.39
N PRO A 223 -41.99 -24.99 -6.53
CA PRO A 223 -43.12 -25.92 -6.68
C PRO A 223 -42.92 -27.21 -5.89
N ILE A 224 -41.68 -27.66 -5.66
CA ILE A 224 -41.39 -28.80 -4.78
C ILE A 224 -41.67 -28.40 -3.31
N LYS A 225 -41.25 -27.21 -2.88
CA LYS A 225 -41.45 -26.69 -1.52
C LYS A 225 -42.92 -26.36 -1.22
N LYS A 226 -43.73 -25.98 -2.21
CA LYS A 226 -45.19 -25.85 -2.07
C LYS A 226 -45.94 -27.19 -1.98
N ARG A 227 -45.30 -28.31 -2.33
CA ARG A 227 -45.91 -29.66 -2.27
C ARG A 227 -45.52 -30.44 -1.01
N TYR A 228 -44.48 -30.03 -0.31
CA TYR A 228 -44.00 -30.71 0.88
C TYR A 228 -43.68 -29.66 1.94
N ASP A 229 -44.63 -29.45 2.86
CA ASP A 229 -44.29 -28.85 4.15
C ASP A 229 -43.21 -29.74 4.80
N THR A 230 -42.11 -29.11 5.19
CA THR A 230 -40.90 -29.66 5.83
C THR A 230 -40.07 -30.67 5.05
N ILE A 231 -38.96 -30.20 4.43
CA ILE A 231 -37.70 -30.96 4.39
C ILE A 231 -36.52 -29.97 4.59
N PHE A 232 -35.69 -30.25 5.60
CA PHE A 232 -34.40 -29.61 5.85
C PHE A 232 -33.38 -30.14 4.84
N LEU A 233 -32.56 -29.26 4.24
CA LEU A 233 -31.38 -29.68 3.48
C LEU A 233 -30.18 -28.87 3.93
N ASP A 234 -29.19 -29.62 4.41
CA ASP A 234 -27.90 -29.17 4.87
C ASP A 234 -26.95 -28.96 3.68
N SER A 235 -25.98 -28.08 3.91
CA SER A 235 -25.07 -27.39 2.99
C SER A 235 -24.09 -28.25 2.16
N ASP A 236 -23.66 -27.64 1.05
CA ASP A 236 -22.36 -27.81 0.38
C ASP A 236 -22.03 -29.15 -0.30
N GLN A 237 -22.34 -29.24 -1.61
CA GLN A 237 -21.42 -29.78 -2.64
C GLN A 237 -22.04 -29.69 -4.05
N LEU A 238 -21.46 -28.86 -4.92
CA LEU A 238 -21.73 -28.83 -6.36
C LEU A 238 -20.71 -29.72 -7.08
N ILE A 239 -21.10 -30.95 -7.43
CA ILE A 239 -20.31 -31.83 -8.29
C ILE A 239 -20.78 -31.61 -9.73
N LEU A 240 -19.95 -30.93 -10.53
CA LEU A 240 -20.16 -30.83 -11.98
C LEU A 240 -19.60 -32.08 -12.66
N SER A 241 -20.47 -32.92 -13.20
CA SER A 241 -20.06 -33.99 -14.12
C SER A 241 -20.53 -33.65 -15.53
N PHE A 242 -19.57 -33.47 -16.45
CA PHE A 242 -19.83 -33.34 -17.88
C PHE A 242 -19.97 -34.75 -18.47
N GLN A 243 -21.18 -35.14 -18.89
CA GLN A 243 -21.35 -36.28 -19.78
C GLN A 243 -21.41 -35.79 -21.23
N ASN A 244 -20.37 -36.15 -21.98
CA ASN A 244 -20.31 -36.04 -23.44
C ASN A 244 -21.46 -36.84 -24.08
N PHE A 245 -22.39 -36.17 -24.76
CA PHE A 245 -23.35 -36.82 -25.64
C PHE A 245 -22.66 -37.17 -26.97
N THR A 246 -21.97 -38.32 -27.01
CA THR A 246 -21.63 -38.96 -28.27
C THR A 246 -22.81 -39.82 -28.73
N LYS A 247 -23.38 -39.45 -29.89
CA LYS A 247 -24.14 -40.25 -30.88
C LYS A 247 -24.61 -41.64 -30.45
N ASN A 248 -25.90 -41.91 -30.65
CA ASN A 248 -26.32 -43.20 -31.20
C ASN A 248 -27.46 -43.05 -32.22
N ASN A 249 -27.14 -43.54 -33.42
CA ASN A 249 -28.05 -43.86 -34.51
C ASN A 249 -28.98 -45.03 -34.14
N SER A 250 -30.01 -45.21 -34.98
CA SER A 250 -30.87 -46.39 -35.18
C SER A 250 -32.00 -46.55 -34.16
N ARG A 251 -33.26 -46.82 -34.53
CA ARG A 251 -33.89 -47.35 -35.76
C ARG A 251 -35.28 -46.72 -35.91
#